data_AF-A0A1G1KD82-F1
#
_entry.id   AF-A0A1G1KD82-F1
#
_cell.length_a   1.000
_cell.length_b   1.000
_cell.length_c   1.000
_cell.angle_alpha   90.00
_cell.angle_beta   90.00
_cell.angle_gamma   90.00
#
_symmetry.space_group_name_H-M   'P 1'
#
loop_
_entity.id
_entity.type
_entity.pdbx_description
1 polymer ?
#
loop_
_entity_poly.entity_id
_entity_poly.type
_entity_poly.pdbx_seq_one_letter_code
_entity_poly.pdbx_strand_id
1 'polypeptide(L)'
;MILGVGKMGASVARALVGEVGEIAVFDRNHRKQERVARELSAVSGQTIIGGLEHESQVALALAKYDVCVCTTSNLRRIFTPNELPENTIVLDDSRPEAVPRVYDKQRGILVLEGGLMKIPGVELQYDFGFGNHEEVFGCLAEVYMLARDEGKVLAPTVGDVDPDNFRAMLSSQERLGIAAGGFWSGSIPVDPADIVAIIRRKHQKGPAMQEPALEKL
;
A
#
# COMPACT_ATOMS: atom_id res chain seq x y z
N MET A 1 -0.75 -8.17 2.24
CA MET A 1 -1.92 -7.70 3.03
C MET A 1 -2.24 -6.25 2.71
N ILE A 2 -3.49 -5.85 2.91
CA ILE A 2 -3.99 -4.48 2.76
C ILE A 2 -4.50 -4.01 4.12
N LEU A 3 -3.97 -2.91 4.63
CA LEU A 3 -4.36 -2.32 5.91
C LEU A 3 -5.09 -0.99 5.67
N GLY A 4 -6.36 -0.91 6.05
CA GLY A 4 -7.26 0.18 5.73
C GLY A 4 -7.95 -0.05 4.40
N VAL A 5 -9.10 -0.72 4.42
CA VAL A 5 -9.91 -1.11 3.26
C VAL A 5 -10.93 -0.02 2.94
N GLY A 6 -10.46 1.23 2.93
CA GLY A 6 -11.20 2.37 2.39
C GLY A 6 -11.30 2.29 0.87
N LYS A 7 -11.50 3.44 0.23
CA LYS A 7 -11.60 3.54 -1.24
C LYS A 7 -10.31 3.06 -1.92
N MET A 8 -9.16 3.59 -1.48
CA MET A 8 -7.85 3.22 -2.02
C MET A 8 -7.51 1.76 -1.72
N GLY A 9 -7.57 1.34 -0.46
CA GLY A 9 -7.26 -0.05 -0.08
C GLY A 9 -8.13 -1.08 -0.80
N ALA A 10 -9.44 -0.85 -0.94
CA ALA A 10 -10.30 -1.75 -1.69
C ALA A 10 -9.95 -1.80 -3.19
N SER A 11 -9.53 -0.68 -3.77
CA SER A 11 -9.15 -0.58 -5.19
C SER A 11 -7.82 -1.26 -5.46
N VAL A 12 -6.82 -1.05 -4.58
CA VAL A 12 -5.54 -1.80 -4.62
C VAL A 12 -5.81 -3.29 -4.46
N ALA A 13 -6.67 -3.68 -3.53
CA ALA A 13 -7.00 -5.09 -3.32
C ALA A 13 -7.63 -5.72 -4.58
N ARG A 14 -8.53 -5.01 -5.25
CA ARG A 14 -9.13 -5.43 -6.53
C ARG A 14 -8.13 -5.48 -7.68
N ALA A 15 -7.12 -4.61 -7.69
CA ALA A 15 -6.08 -4.61 -8.71
C ALA A 15 -5.07 -5.76 -8.53
N LEU A 16 -4.83 -6.19 -7.28
CA LEU A 16 -3.85 -7.23 -6.95
C LEU A 16 -4.44 -8.64 -6.88
N VAL A 17 -5.75 -8.79 -6.74
CA VAL A 17 -6.37 -10.12 -6.65
C VAL A 17 -6.12 -10.92 -7.92
N GLY A 18 -5.58 -12.13 -7.79
CA GLY A 18 -5.15 -12.97 -8.93
C GLY A 18 -3.72 -12.71 -9.43
N GLU A 19 -3.14 -11.55 -9.12
CA GLU A 19 -1.75 -11.20 -9.46
C GLU A 19 -0.76 -11.62 -8.35
N VAL A 20 -1.26 -11.86 -7.14
CA VAL A 20 -0.47 -12.28 -5.98
C VAL A 20 -0.94 -13.63 -5.44
N GLY A 21 -0.03 -14.35 -4.77
CA GLY A 21 -0.31 -15.69 -4.24
C GLY A 21 -1.35 -15.72 -3.12
N GLU A 22 -1.35 -14.73 -2.23
CA GLU A 22 -2.33 -14.59 -1.15
C GLU A 22 -2.63 -13.10 -0.91
N ILE A 23 -3.91 -12.77 -0.74
CA ILE A 23 -4.35 -11.43 -0.36
C ILE A 23 -5.20 -11.48 0.91
N ALA A 24 -4.94 -10.54 1.81
CA ALA A 24 -5.71 -10.37 3.04
C ALA A 24 -5.98 -8.89 3.27
N VAL A 25 -7.16 -8.58 3.81
CA VAL A 25 -7.66 -7.20 3.96
C VAL A 25 -8.06 -6.97 5.42
N PHE A 26 -7.59 -5.86 5.99
CA PHE A 26 -7.73 -5.51 7.40
C PHE A 26 -8.29 -4.09 7.55
N ASP A 27 -9.41 -3.92 8.24
CA ASP A 27 -10.02 -2.62 8.53
C ASP A 27 -10.68 -2.64 9.93
N ARG A 28 -10.80 -1.47 10.56
CA ARG A 28 -11.58 -1.32 11.81
C ARG A 28 -13.08 -1.46 11.56
N ASN A 29 -13.54 -1.21 10.34
CA ASN A 29 -14.92 -1.37 9.92
C ASN A 29 -15.15 -2.78 9.36
N HIS A 30 -15.55 -3.69 10.25
CA HIS A 30 -15.78 -5.11 9.91
C HIS A 30 -16.76 -5.32 8.76
N ARG A 31 -17.83 -4.52 8.72
CA ARG A 31 -18.82 -4.61 7.63
C ARG A 31 -18.18 -4.30 6.28
N LYS A 32 -17.31 -3.27 6.22
CA LYS A 32 -16.61 -2.91 4.99
C LYS A 32 -15.56 -3.96 4.63
N GLN A 33 -14.79 -4.42 5.61
CA GLN A 33 -13.81 -5.49 5.45
C GLN A 33 -14.46 -6.75 4.88
N GLU A 34 -15.52 -7.25 5.52
CA GLU A 34 -16.25 -8.44 5.07
C GLU A 34 -16.82 -8.28 3.67
N ARG A 35 -17.37 -7.10 3.35
CA ARG A 35 -17.90 -6.83 2.02
C ARG A 35 -16.80 -6.97 0.96
N VAL A 36 -15.67 -6.29 1.16
CA VAL A 36 -14.55 -6.34 0.21
C VAL A 36 -13.94 -7.74 0.16
N ALA A 37 -13.84 -8.43 1.29
CA ALA A 37 -13.41 -9.82 1.35
C ALA A 37 -14.31 -10.72 0.47
N ARG A 38 -15.64 -10.64 0.63
CA ARG A 38 -16.57 -11.42 -0.19
C ARG A 38 -16.46 -11.09 -1.68
N GLU A 39 -16.32 -9.81 -2.03
CA GLU A 39 -16.15 -9.34 -3.41
C GLU A 39 -14.89 -9.96 -4.04
N LEU A 40 -13.76 -9.93 -3.35
CA LEU A 40 -12.48 -10.46 -3.84
C LEU A 40 -12.45 -11.99 -3.90
N SER A 41 -13.02 -12.69 -2.90
CA SER A 41 -13.10 -14.16 -2.92
C SER A 41 -13.93 -14.69 -4.09
N ALA A 42 -14.93 -13.93 -4.56
CA ALA A 42 -15.71 -14.30 -5.74
C ALA A 42 -14.89 -14.28 -7.04
N VAL A 43 -13.79 -13.53 -7.09
CA VAL A 43 -12.96 -13.36 -8.29
C VAL A 43 -11.89 -14.45 -8.40
N SER A 44 -11.25 -14.83 -7.29
CA SER A 44 -10.08 -15.72 -7.31
C SER A 44 -10.25 -17.06 -6.59
N GLY A 45 -11.37 -17.29 -5.90
CA GLY A 45 -11.56 -18.46 -5.04
C GLY A 45 -10.62 -18.48 -3.81
N GLN A 46 -9.86 -17.41 -3.58
CA GLN A 46 -8.92 -17.31 -2.47
C GLN A 46 -9.63 -16.88 -1.17
N THR A 47 -9.24 -17.54 -0.07
CA THR A 47 -9.69 -17.24 1.28
C THR A 47 -9.14 -15.91 1.74
N ILE A 48 -10.02 -14.98 2.13
CA ILE A 48 -9.63 -13.71 2.70
C ILE A 48 -9.80 -13.78 4.20
N ILE A 49 -8.67 -13.88 4.89
CA ILE A 49 -8.62 -13.89 6.35
C ILE A 49 -8.87 -12.46 6.83
N GLY A 50 -10.09 -12.22 7.30
CA GLY A 50 -10.41 -11.08 8.15
C GLY A 50 -10.05 -11.44 9.59
N GLY A 51 -9.10 -10.72 10.18
CA GLY A 51 -8.75 -10.81 11.59
C GLY A 51 -8.74 -9.41 12.23
N LEU A 52 -9.44 -9.31 13.36
CA LEU A 52 -9.81 -8.18 14.22
C LEU A 52 -8.60 -7.52 14.94
N GLU A 53 -8.67 -7.10 16.22
CA GLU A 53 -9.21 -5.85 16.77
C GLU A 53 -8.12 -5.07 17.55
N HIS A 54 -6.84 -5.36 17.33
CA HIS A 54 -5.73 -4.77 18.10
C HIS A 54 -4.44 -4.76 17.29
N GLU A 55 -3.53 -3.84 17.61
CA GLU A 55 -2.20 -3.70 16.97
C GLU A 55 -1.41 -5.02 16.97
N SER A 56 -1.62 -5.89 17.96
CA SER A 56 -1.01 -7.22 18.03
C SER A 56 -1.41 -8.15 16.88
N GLN A 57 -2.67 -8.12 16.43
CA GLN A 57 -3.11 -8.95 15.30
C GLN A 57 -2.56 -8.43 13.98
N VAL A 58 -2.48 -7.10 13.84
CA VAL A 58 -1.85 -6.46 12.68
C VAL A 58 -0.35 -6.80 12.67
N ALA A 59 0.33 -6.82 13.82
CA ALA A 59 1.73 -7.26 13.91
C ALA A 59 1.91 -8.73 13.50
N LEU A 60 1.02 -9.63 13.92
CA LEU A 60 1.06 -11.02 13.46
C LEU A 60 0.86 -11.13 11.94
N ALA A 61 -0.05 -10.34 11.37
CA ALA A 61 -0.24 -10.28 9.92
C ALA A 61 1.01 -9.72 9.21
N LEU A 62 1.63 -8.66 9.73
CA LEU A 62 2.89 -8.12 9.20
C LEU A 62 4.01 -9.16 9.23
N ALA A 63 4.06 -10.02 10.24
CA ALA A 63 5.02 -11.13 10.30
C ALA A 63 4.72 -12.25 9.29
N LYS A 64 3.45 -12.44 8.89
CA LYS A 64 3.02 -13.47 7.93
C LYS A 64 3.20 -13.04 6.47
N TYR A 65 2.65 -11.88 6.09
CA TYR A 65 2.56 -11.45 4.69
C TYR A 65 3.83 -10.75 4.21
N ASP A 66 4.23 -10.98 2.96
CA ASP A 66 5.46 -10.39 2.39
C ASP A 66 5.45 -8.87 2.39
N VAL A 67 4.33 -8.28 1.99
CA VAL A 67 4.15 -6.83 1.88
C VAL A 67 2.81 -6.42 2.49
N CYS A 68 2.82 -5.32 3.23
CA CYS A 68 1.63 -4.59 3.66
C CYS A 68 1.47 -3.31 2.84
N VAL A 69 0.33 -3.13 2.18
CA VAL A 69 -0.06 -1.82 1.65
C VAL A 69 -0.98 -1.16 2.67
N CYS A 70 -0.52 -0.05 3.26
CA CYS A 70 -1.23 0.69 4.28
C CYS A 70 -1.88 1.94 3.67
N THR A 71 -3.21 1.95 3.65
CA THR A 71 -4.07 3.01 3.08
C THR A 71 -5.09 3.48 4.11
N THR A 72 -4.72 3.46 5.39
CA THR A 72 -5.60 3.86 6.49
C THR A 72 -5.74 5.38 6.58
N SER A 73 -6.90 5.85 7.03
CA SER A 73 -7.14 7.26 7.34
C SER A 73 -6.99 7.57 8.84
N ASN A 74 -6.32 6.68 9.60
CA ASN A 74 -6.09 6.90 11.02
C ASN A 74 -5.17 8.10 11.23
N LEU A 75 -5.56 9.03 12.10
CA LEU A 75 -4.77 10.20 12.43
C LEU A 75 -3.63 9.90 13.41
N ARG A 76 -3.64 8.71 14.03
CA ARG A 76 -2.59 8.25 14.94
C ARG A 76 -1.78 7.14 14.29
N ARG A 77 -0.48 7.11 14.58
CA ARG A 77 0.38 5.98 14.25
C ARG A 77 -0.19 4.71 14.89
N ILE A 78 -0.14 3.63 14.12
CA ILE A 78 -0.57 2.28 14.55
C ILE A 78 0.61 1.53 15.19
N PHE A 79 1.84 1.90 14.83
CA PHE A 79 3.05 1.27 15.32
C PHE A 79 4.14 2.30 15.64
N THR A 80 5.00 1.94 16.57
CA THR A 80 6.34 2.50 16.76
C THR A 80 7.38 1.63 16.06
N PRO A 81 8.60 2.14 15.77
CA PRO A 81 9.64 1.35 15.08
C PRO A 81 10.02 0.03 15.80
N ASN A 82 9.87 -0.02 17.12
CA ASN A 82 10.22 -1.19 17.92
C ASN A 82 9.13 -2.27 17.90
N GLU A 83 7.88 -1.91 17.59
CA GLU A 83 6.74 -2.84 17.53
C GLU A 83 6.64 -3.57 16.20
N LEU A 84 7.35 -3.10 15.16
CA LEU A 84 7.36 -3.75 13.85
C LEU A 84 8.10 -5.11 13.92
N PRO A 85 7.48 -6.22 13.46
CA PRO A 85 8.14 -7.51 13.37
C PRO A 85 9.36 -7.46 12.44
N GLU A 86 10.33 -8.36 12.64
CA GLU A 86 11.43 -8.54 11.68
C GLU A 86 10.91 -8.90 10.27
N ASN A 87 11.67 -8.52 9.25
CA ASN A 87 11.37 -8.83 7.84
C ASN A 87 10.00 -8.27 7.40
N THR A 88 9.68 -7.07 7.88
CA THR A 88 8.44 -6.35 7.56
C THR A 88 8.70 -5.35 6.43
N ILE A 89 7.87 -5.41 5.39
CA ILE A 89 7.80 -4.39 4.36
C ILE A 89 6.41 -3.75 4.42
N VAL A 90 6.35 -2.44 4.61
CA VAL A 90 5.12 -1.64 4.53
C VAL A 90 5.27 -0.60 3.43
N LEU A 91 4.32 -0.53 2.51
CA LEU A 91 4.11 0.59 1.60
C LEU A 91 3.00 1.46 2.20
N ASP A 92 3.36 2.59 2.80
CA ASP A 92 2.43 3.43 3.56
C ASP A 92 2.00 4.68 2.77
N ASP A 93 0.79 4.60 2.20
CA ASP A 93 0.10 5.65 1.45
C ASP A 93 -0.78 6.53 2.36
N SER A 94 -0.69 6.37 3.69
CA SER A 94 -1.46 7.20 4.63
C SER A 94 -0.82 8.56 4.86
N ARG A 95 -1.69 9.57 5.07
CA ARG A 95 -1.30 10.94 5.41
C ARG A 95 -2.23 11.51 6.50
N PRO A 96 -1.73 11.87 7.70
CA PRO A 96 -0.37 11.64 8.21
C PRO A 96 0.04 10.16 8.22
N GLU A 97 1.34 9.86 8.30
CA GLU A 97 1.83 8.49 8.29
C GLU A 97 1.25 7.64 9.43
N ALA A 98 0.80 6.44 9.10
CA ALA A 98 0.28 5.45 10.04
C ALA A 98 1.40 4.58 10.59
N VAL A 99 2.46 4.37 9.81
CA VAL A 99 3.65 3.62 10.22
C VAL A 99 4.86 4.53 10.05
N PRO A 100 5.70 4.67 11.08
CA PRO A 100 6.90 5.51 11.00
C PRO A 100 7.82 5.05 9.87
N ARG A 101 8.36 5.99 9.07
CA ARG A 101 9.43 5.68 8.11
C ARG A 101 10.64 5.08 8.83
N VAL A 102 10.96 3.84 8.47
CA VAL A 102 12.02 3.02 9.08
C VAL A 102 12.71 2.24 7.97
N TYR A 103 14.03 2.32 7.96
CA TYR A 103 14.88 1.50 7.10
C TYR A 103 15.98 0.84 7.95
N ASP A 104 15.63 -0.30 8.54
CA ASP A 104 16.49 -1.07 9.42
C ASP A 104 16.92 -2.37 8.71
N LYS A 105 18.11 -2.33 8.13
CA LYS A 105 18.68 -3.49 7.41
C LYS A 105 18.99 -4.68 8.32
N GLN A 106 19.23 -4.44 9.61
CA GLN A 106 19.55 -5.50 10.57
C GLN A 106 18.31 -6.34 10.85
N ARG A 107 17.21 -5.69 11.28
CA ARG A 107 15.91 -6.34 11.52
C ARG A 107 15.16 -6.67 10.24
N GLY A 108 15.60 -6.15 9.09
CA GLY A 108 14.90 -6.31 7.81
C GLY A 108 13.57 -5.57 7.78
N ILE A 109 13.49 -4.41 8.43
CA ILE A 109 12.26 -3.61 8.49
C ILE A 109 12.39 -2.45 7.50
N LEU A 110 11.40 -2.33 6.64
CA LEU A 110 11.35 -1.31 5.60
C LEU A 110 9.95 -0.72 5.50
N VAL A 111 9.83 0.58 5.73
CA VAL A 111 8.57 1.33 5.59
C VAL A 111 8.75 2.38 4.52
N LEU A 112 8.12 2.11 3.38
CA LEU A 112 8.20 2.89 2.14
C LEU A 112 7.07 3.91 2.07
N GLU A 113 7.35 5.01 1.40
CA GLU A 113 6.35 5.96 0.91
C GLU A 113 5.44 5.30 -0.13
N GLY A 114 4.14 5.35 0.11
CA GLY A 114 3.12 4.92 -0.83
C GLY A 114 2.75 5.99 -1.85
N GLY A 115 2.27 5.55 -3.02
CA GLY A 115 1.60 6.42 -3.97
C GLY A 115 2.48 7.46 -4.65
N LEU A 116 3.80 7.25 -4.76
CA LEU A 116 4.69 8.18 -5.46
C LEU A 116 4.64 8.00 -6.97
N MET A 117 4.64 9.13 -7.69
CA MET A 117 4.61 9.20 -9.15
C MET A 117 5.64 10.22 -9.64
N LYS A 118 6.32 9.90 -10.74
CA LYS A 118 7.28 10.79 -11.41
C LYS A 118 6.63 11.44 -12.63
N ILE A 119 6.56 12.76 -12.64
CA ILE A 119 6.05 13.55 -13.78
C ILE A 119 7.24 14.17 -14.52
N PRO A 120 7.41 13.95 -15.84
CA PRO A 120 8.51 14.53 -16.58
C PRO A 120 8.58 16.05 -16.47
N GLY A 121 9.74 16.56 -16.04
CA GLY A 121 10.01 18.00 -15.92
C GLY A 121 9.35 18.70 -14.73
N VAL A 122 8.77 17.95 -13.78
CA VAL A 122 8.28 18.55 -12.53
C VAL A 122 9.47 18.87 -11.61
N GLU A 123 9.44 20.06 -11.02
CA GLU A 123 10.38 20.47 -9.97
C GLU A 123 9.60 21.08 -8.82
N LEU A 124 9.65 20.40 -7.66
CA LEU A 124 8.87 20.76 -6.49
C LEU A 124 9.64 21.71 -5.59
N GLN A 125 9.08 22.89 -5.40
CA GLN A 125 9.55 23.90 -4.45
C GLN A 125 9.01 23.68 -3.03
N TYR A 126 8.24 22.61 -2.82
CA TYR A 126 7.66 22.21 -1.53
C TYR A 126 8.22 20.86 -1.11
N ASP A 127 8.57 20.72 0.17
CA ASP A 127 9.04 19.45 0.74
C ASP A 127 7.86 18.65 1.31
N PHE A 128 7.55 17.53 0.66
CA PHE A 128 6.50 16.59 1.08
C PHE A 128 6.97 15.59 2.17
N GLY A 129 8.22 15.69 2.60
CA GLY A 129 8.83 14.90 3.67
C GLY A 129 9.53 13.62 3.22
N PHE A 130 9.58 13.35 1.91
CA PHE A 130 10.29 12.17 1.34
C PHE A 130 11.58 12.53 0.58
N GLY A 131 12.06 13.77 0.70
CA GLY A 131 13.41 14.17 0.27
C GLY A 131 13.66 14.11 -1.25
N ASN A 132 12.60 14.09 -2.06
CA ASN A 132 12.67 14.10 -3.51
C ASN A 132 11.85 15.27 -4.08
N HIS A 133 12.40 15.95 -5.08
CA HIS A 133 11.81 17.12 -5.74
C HIS A 133 11.23 16.82 -7.13
N GLU A 134 11.36 15.58 -7.63
CA GLU A 134 10.89 15.14 -8.95
C GLU A 134 9.68 14.19 -8.88
N GLU A 135 9.23 13.85 -7.66
CA GLU A 135 8.15 12.89 -7.43
C GLU A 135 7.04 13.51 -6.59
N VAL A 136 5.79 13.17 -6.93
CA VAL A 136 4.58 13.68 -6.27
C VAL A 136 3.71 12.52 -5.81
N PHE A 137 2.76 12.78 -4.90
CA PHE A 137 1.71 11.80 -4.61
C PHE A 137 0.79 11.57 -5.80
N GLY A 138 0.22 10.37 -5.88
CA GLY A 138 -0.67 9.94 -6.96
C GLY A 138 -1.89 10.84 -7.12
N CYS A 139 -2.41 11.41 -6.03
CA CYS A 139 -3.50 12.39 -6.11
C CYS A 139 -3.09 13.70 -6.80
N LEU A 140 -1.83 14.13 -6.70
CA LEU A 140 -1.31 15.29 -7.43
C LEU A 140 -1.02 14.94 -8.89
N ALA A 141 -0.55 13.72 -9.15
CA ALA A 141 -0.42 13.21 -10.51
C ALA A 141 -1.80 13.11 -11.21
N GLU A 142 -2.84 12.71 -10.50
CA GLU A 142 -4.22 12.75 -11.00
C GLU A 142 -4.62 14.16 -11.41
N VAL A 143 -4.40 15.17 -10.55
CA VAL A 143 -4.69 16.58 -10.87
C VAL A 143 -3.93 17.03 -12.13
N TYR A 144 -2.65 16.67 -12.26
CA TYR A 144 -1.88 16.97 -13.46
C TYR A 144 -2.48 16.32 -14.71
N MET A 145 -2.84 15.04 -14.64
CA MET A 145 -3.46 14.33 -15.77
C MET A 145 -4.80 14.95 -16.16
N LEU A 146 -5.65 15.30 -15.20
CA LEU A 146 -6.94 15.97 -15.43
C LEU A 146 -6.74 17.33 -16.11
N ALA A 147 -5.77 18.12 -15.65
CA ALA A 147 -5.45 19.42 -16.24
C ALA A 147 -4.96 19.27 -17.70
N ARG A 148 -4.18 18.24 -18.00
CA ARG A 148 -3.69 17.95 -19.35
C ARG A 148 -4.76 17.37 -20.27
N ASP A 149 -5.74 16.68 -19.70
CA ASP A 149 -6.86 16.12 -20.44
C ASP A 149 -7.91 17.19 -20.81
N GLU A 150 -8.00 18.27 -20.04
CA GLU A 150 -8.96 19.36 -20.23
C GLU A 150 -10.43 18.89 -20.13
N GLY A 151 -10.68 17.82 -19.35
CA GLY A 151 -12.01 17.28 -19.10
C GLY A 151 -12.64 16.55 -20.29
N LYS A 152 -11.83 15.97 -21.18
CA LYS A 152 -12.29 15.28 -22.39
C LYS A 152 -12.64 13.82 -22.13
N VAL A 153 -11.79 13.13 -21.39
CA VAL A 153 -11.88 11.69 -21.13
C VAL A 153 -11.85 11.41 -19.63
N LEU A 154 -11.00 12.11 -18.90
CA LEU A 154 -10.75 11.84 -17.49
C LEU A 154 -11.74 12.58 -16.60
N ALA A 155 -12.23 11.90 -15.58
CA ALA A 155 -13.01 12.48 -14.50
C ALA A 155 -12.21 12.48 -13.18
N PRO A 156 -12.39 13.48 -12.31
CA PRO A 156 -11.78 13.45 -10.98
C PRO A 156 -12.32 12.28 -10.15
N THR A 157 -11.44 11.64 -9.39
CA THR A 157 -11.80 10.54 -8.50
C THR A 157 -12.59 11.09 -7.30
N VAL A 158 -13.91 10.95 -7.33
CA VAL A 158 -14.81 11.31 -6.24
C VAL A 158 -15.61 10.08 -5.83
N GLY A 159 -15.62 9.76 -4.55
CA GLY A 159 -16.28 8.54 -4.11
C GLY A 159 -15.37 7.32 -4.26
N ASP A 160 -15.96 6.20 -4.69
CA ASP A 160 -15.22 4.99 -5.01
C ASP A 160 -14.49 5.14 -6.36
N VAL A 161 -13.41 4.38 -6.55
CA VAL A 161 -12.65 4.39 -7.81
C VAL A 161 -13.48 3.72 -8.91
N ASP A 162 -13.76 4.47 -9.97
CA ASP A 162 -14.34 3.94 -11.20
C ASP A 162 -13.25 3.18 -11.99
N PRO A 163 -13.41 1.86 -12.22
CA PRO A 163 -12.43 1.06 -12.97
C PRO A 163 -12.18 1.55 -14.39
N ASP A 164 -13.19 2.09 -15.08
CA ASP A 164 -13.04 2.55 -16.46
C ASP A 164 -12.27 3.86 -16.52
N ASN A 165 -12.60 4.80 -15.63
CA ASN A 165 -11.84 6.03 -15.48
C ASN A 165 -10.39 5.75 -15.03
N PHE A 166 -10.18 4.78 -14.14
CA PHE A 166 -8.83 4.36 -13.74
C PHE A 166 -8.02 3.81 -14.92
N ARG A 167 -8.61 2.95 -15.77
CA ARG A 167 -7.95 2.49 -17.01
C ARG A 167 -7.63 3.65 -17.95
N ALA A 168 -8.54 4.62 -18.10
CA ALA A 168 -8.29 5.82 -18.89
C ALA A 168 -7.13 6.66 -18.32
N MET A 169 -7.01 6.76 -16.99
CA MET A 169 -5.88 7.41 -16.34
C MET A 169 -4.57 6.67 -16.62
N LEU A 170 -4.54 5.34 -16.62
CA LEU A 170 -3.34 4.56 -17.00
C LEU A 170 -2.90 4.88 -18.44
N SER A 171 -3.83 4.91 -19.39
CA SER A 171 -3.50 5.30 -20.77
C SER A 171 -3.01 6.75 -20.87
N SER A 172 -3.55 7.66 -20.05
CA SER A 172 -3.09 9.05 -20.00
C SER A 172 -1.67 9.15 -19.41
N GLN A 173 -1.41 8.41 -18.34
CA GLN A 173 -0.11 8.31 -17.68
C GLN A 173 0.97 7.87 -18.67
N GLU A 174 0.73 6.80 -19.45
CA GLU A 174 1.64 6.33 -20.49
C GLU A 174 1.91 7.41 -21.55
N ARG A 175 0.84 8.05 -22.08
CA ARG A 175 0.95 9.10 -23.10
C ARG A 175 1.72 10.33 -22.62
N LEU A 176 1.60 10.67 -21.33
CA LEU A 176 2.26 11.81 -20.72
C LEU A 176 3.67 11.47 -20.21
N GLY A 177 4.10 10.21 -20.31
CA GLY A 177 5.39 9.74 -19.79
C GLY A 177 5.49 9.80 -18.27
N ILE A 178 4.35 9.83 -17.57
CA ILE A 178 4.31 9.75 -16.11
C ILE A 178 4.68 8.31 -15.72
N ALA A 179 5.46 8.12 -14.68
CA ALA A 179 5.88 6.80 -14.21
C ALA A 179 5.62 6.63 -12.71
N ALA A 180 5.67 5.40 -12.22
CA ALA A 180 5.77 5.16 -10.78
C ALA A 180 7.05 5.80 -10.23
N GLY A 181 6.96 6.38 -9.02
CA GLY A 181 8.11 6.92 -8.31
C GLY A 181 9.07 5.84 -7.81
N GLY A 182 10.22 6.26 -7.31
CA GLY A 182 11.20 5.40 -6.65
C GLY A 182 10.72 4.89 -5.29
N PHE A 183 11.53 4.00 -4.70
CA PHE A 183 11.31 3.53 -3.33
C PHE A 183 12.03 4.46 -2.35
N TRP A 184 11.27 5.04 -1.43
CA TRP A 184 11.77 5.98 -0.43
C TRP A 184 11.26 5.59 0.95
N SER A 185 12.12 5.68 1.98
CA SER A 185 11.72 5.61 3.39
C SER A 185 12.02 6.96 4.03
N GLY A 186 11.03 7.87 4.02
CA GLY A 186 11.28 9.28 4.31
C GLY A 186 12.21 9.85 3.24
N SER A 187 13.24 10.60 3.64
CA SER A 187 14.24 11.15 2.70
C SER A 187 15.32 10.17 2.24
N ILE A 188 15.21 8.89 2.61
CA ILE A 188 16.23 7.88 2.31
C ILE A 188 15.80 7.06 1.08
N PRO A 189 16.56 7.08 -0.03
CA PRO A 189 16.27 6.22 -1.18
C PRO A 189 16.57 4.76 -0.82
N VAL A 190 15.76 3.85 -1.35
CA VAL A 190 15.82 2.42 -1.07
C VAL A 190 16.10 1.65 -2.35
N ASP A 191 17.10 0.77 -2.30
CA ASP A 191 17.43 -0.13 -3.40
C ASP A 191 16.37 -1.26 -3.49
N PRO A 192 15.74 -1.50 -4.66
CA PRO A 192 14.84 -2.64 -4.87
C PRO A 192 15.45 -4.00 -4.46
N ALA A 193 16.78 -4.16 -4.53
CA ALA A 193 17.46 -5.37 -4.09
C ALA A 193 17.25 -5.66 -2.59
N ASP A 194 17.12 -4.62 -1.76
CA ASP A 194 16.85 -4.78 -0.33
C ASP A 194 15.43 -5.27 -0.06
N ILE A 195 14.45 -4.81 -0.85
CA ILE A 195 13.06 -5.30 -0.81
C ILE A 195 13.06 -6.81 -1.09
N VAL A 196 13.71 -7.22 -2.19
CA VAL A 196 13.80 -8.64 -2.58
C VAL A 196 14.55 -9.46 -1.53
N ALA A 197 15.62 -8.93 -0.95
CA ALA A 197 16.39 -9.62 0.09
C ALA A 197 15.56 -9.85 1.35
N ILE A 198 14.76 -8.88 1.77
CA ILE A 198 13.86 -8.99 2.92
C ILE A 198 12.78 -10.07 2.68
N ILE A 199 12.14 -10.06 1.50
CA ILE A 199 11.14 -11.09 1.12
C ILE A 199 11.77 -12.49 1.16
N ARG A 200 12.94 -12.67 0.54
CA ARG A 200 13.65 -13.96 0.55
C ARG A 200 14.01 -14.43 1.96
N ARG A 201 14.51 -13.53 2.81
CA ARG A 201 14.85 -13.83 4.21
C ARG A 201 13.60 -14.27 4.98
N LYS A 202 12.44 -13.64 4.74
CA LYS A 202 11.17 -14.00 5.35
C LYS A 202 10.76 -15.43 5.00
N HIS A 203 10.87 -15.81 3.73
CA HIS A 203 10.55 -17.17 3.28
C HIS A 203 11.55 -18.23 3.80
N GLN A 204 12.81 -17.87 3.99
CA GLN A 204 13.84 -18.78 4.53
C GLN A 204 13.67 -19.09 6.01
N LYS A 205 13.20 -18.13 6.82
CA LYS A 205 12.95 -18.37 8.26
C LYS A 205 11.70 -19.25 8.49
N GLY A 206 10.87 -19.47 7.47
CA GLY A 206 9.53 -20.03 7.62
C GLY A 206 8.63 -19.09 8.47
N PRO A 207 7.30 -19.29 8.51
CA PRO A 207 6.44 -18.52 9.39
C PRO A 207 6.87 -18.78 10.84
N ALA A 208 7.48 -17.76 11.48
CA ALA A 208 7.87 -17.81 12.87
C ALA A 208 6.63 -17.66 13.77
N MET A 209 5.79 -18.71 13.86
CA MET A 209 5.01 -19.10 15.05
C MET A 209 3.98 -20.19 14.68
N GLN A 210 3.91 -21.17 15.59
CA GLN A 210 2.87 -22.19 15.72
C GLN A 210 1.47 -21.57 15.60
N GLU A 211 0.57 -22.21 14.86
CA GLU A 211 -0.87 -21.92 14.90
C GLU A 211 -1.39 -22.02 16.33
N PRO A 212 -1.98 -20.98 16.93
CA PRO A 212 -3.27 -21.15 17.55
C PRO A 212 -4.31 -21.04 16.42
N ALA A 213 -5.13 -22.08 16.28
CA ALA A 213 -6.22 -22.14 15.31
C ALA A 213 -6.94 -20.79 15.16
N LEU A 214 -6.84 -20.20 13.96
CA LEU A 214 -7.72 -19.13 13.50
C LEU A 214 -9.11 -19.68 13.08
N GLU A 215 -9.44 -20.89 13.51
CA GLU A 215 -10.80 -21.40 13.51
C GLU A 215 -11.47 -21.01 14.83
N LYS A 216 -12.42 -20.08 14.73
CA LYS A 216 -13.29 -19.53 15.79
C LYS A 216 -12.73 -18.32 16.54
N LEU A 217 -12.84 -17.14 15.92
CA LEU A 217 -13.29 -15.91 16.59
C LEU A 217 -14.05 -15.06 15.57
#